data_AF-Q71J74-F1
#
_entry.id   AF-Q71J74-F1
#
_cell.length_a   1.000
_cell.length_b   1.000
_cell.length_c   1.000
_cell.angle_alpha   90.00
_cell.angle_beta   90.00
_cell.angle_gamma   90.00
#
_symmetry.space_group_name_H-M   'P 1'
#
loop_
_entity.id
_entity.type
_entity.pdbx_description
1 polymer ?
#
loop_
_entity_poly.entity_id
_entity_poly.type
_entity_poly.pdbx_seq_one_letter_code
_entity_poly.pdbx_strand_id
1 'polypeptide(L)' 'VTLAYGKFLTAVINFLMMAFVLFLIVKAFNRGGFLIKKEEEVEEEATTKVCPYCKSEIDIEASRCPMCTSQLEEKMAEQ' A
#
# COMPACT_ATOMS: atom_id res chain seq x y z
N VAL A 1 -52.73 13.96 6.03
CA VAL A 1 -51.59 13.33 5.33
C VAL A 1 -50.32 13.97 5.87
N THR A 2 -49.66 13.34 6.83
CA THR A 2 -48.41 13.85 7.40
C THR A 2 -47.28 13.45 6.46
N LEU A 3 -46.95 14.34 5.53
CA LEU A 3 -45.81 14.14 4.63
C LEU A 3 -44.56 13.95 5.50
N ALA A 4 -44.06 12.72 5.57
CA ALA A 4 -42.92 12.32 6.38
C ALA A 4 -41.61 12.82 5.76
N TYR A 5 -41.48 14.14 5.63
CA TYR A 5 -40.31 14.83 5.10
C TYR A 5 -39.03 14.44 5.85
N GLY A 6 -39.14 14.11 7.14
CA GLY A 6 -38.00 13.67 7.94
C GLY A 6 -37.32 12.42 7.37
N LYS A 7 -38.07 11.41 6.93
CA LYS A 7 -37.47 10.15 6.43
C LYS A 7 -36.77 10.33 5.08
N PHE A 8 -37.38 11.08 4.18
CA PHE A 8 -36.78 11.40 2.88
C PHE A 8 -35.54 12.28 3.04
N LEU A 9 -35.61 13.30 3.90
CA LEU A 9 -34.49 14.20 4.13
C LEU A 9 -33.30 13.49 4.80
N THR A 10 -33.54 12.60 5.76
CA THR A 10 -32.47 11.78 6.37
C THR A 10 -31.80 10.87 5.33
N ALA A 11 -32.58 10.25 4.43
CA ALA A 11 -32.00 9.43 3.37
C ALA A 11 -31.12 10.25 2.41
N VAL A 12 -31.56 11.45 2.03
CA VAL A 12 -30.79 12.37 1.17
C VAL A 12 -29.51 12.83 1.86
N ILE A 13 -29.58 13.21 3.14
CA ILE A 13 -28.39 13.65 3.92
C ILE A 13 -27.37 12.52 4.04
N ASN A 14 -27.82 11.28 4.33
CA ASN A 14 -26.93 10.13 4.43
C ASN A 14 -26.23 9.81 3.09
N PHE A 15 -26.96 9.90 1.98
CA PHE A 15 -26.39 9.72 0.65
C PHE A 15 -25.31 10.78 0.35
N LEU A 16 -25.60 12.05 0.65
CA LEU A 16 -24.65 13.14 0.46
C LEU A 16 -23.42 13.01 1.38
N MET A 17 -23.59 12.59 2.63
CA MET A 17 -22.47 12.34 3.55
C MET A 17 -21.53 11.25 3.03
N MET A 18 -22.06 10.09 2.63
CA MET A 18 -21.24 9.00 2.11
C MET A 18 -20.54 9.38 0.79
N ALA A 19 -21.26 10.04 -0.12
CA ALA A 19 -20.67 10.55 -1.35
C ALA A 19 -19.55 11.57 -1.08
N PHE A 20 -19.75 12.47 -0.11
CA PHE A 20 -18.76 13.48 0.26
C PHE A 20 -17.52 12.86 0.92
N VAL A 21 -17.69 11.88 1.82
CA VAL A 21 -16.58 11.15 2.44
C VAL A 21 -15.74 10.43 1.36
N LEU A 22 -16.38 9.66 0.48
CA LEU A 22 -15.68 8.98 -0.60
C LEU A 22 -15.01 9.95 -1.58
N PHE A 23 -15.67 11.07 -1.88
CA PHE A 23 -15.10 12.13 -2.72
C PHE A 23 -13.86 12.75 -2.09
N LEU A 24 -13.87 13.03 -0.78
CA LEU A 24 -12.70 13.56 -0.08
C LEU A 24 -11.54 12.57 -0.08
N ILE A 25 -11.82 11.29 0.12
CA ILE A 25 -10.81 10.22 0.06
C ILE A 25 -10.18 10.17 -1.33
N VAL A 26 -10.99 10.02 -2.39
CA VAL A 26 -10.50 10.00 -3.79
C VAL A 26 -9.79 11.30 -4.17
N LYS A 27 -10.26 12.45 -3.67
CA LYS A 27 -9.61 13.74 -3.87
C LYS A 27 -8.28 13.87 -3.12
N ALA A 28 -8.15 13.29 -1.93
CA ALA A 28 -6.87 13.23 -1.23
C ALA A 28 -5.87 12.37 -2.01
N PHE A 29 -6.30 11.22 -2.53
CA PHE A 29 -5.48 10.38 -3.41
C PHE A 29 -5.10 11.10 -4.72
N ASN A 30 -6.04 11.76 -5.40
CA ASN A 30 -5.76 12.47 -6.65
C ASN A 30 -4.98 13.79 -6.48
N ARG A 31 -5.15 14.50 -5.35
CA ARG A 31 -4.36 15.70 -5.02
C ARG A 31 -2.97 15.32 -4.50
N GLY A 32 -2.85 14.11 -3.96
CA GLY A 32 -1.62 13.48 -3.49
C GLY A 32 -0.84 12.74 -4.58
N GLY A 33 -1.23 12.72 -5.85
CA GLY A 33 -0.45 12.08 -6.93
C GLY A 33 0.98 12.63 -7.15
N PHE A 34 1.39 13.67 -6.40
CA PHE A 34 2.78 14.14 -6.32
C PHE A 34 3.47 13.79 -4.97
N LEU A 35 2.71 13.41 -3.94
CA LEU A 35 3.20 13.07 -2.59
C LEU A 35 3.02 11.59 -2.22
N ILE A 36 2.15 10.86 -2.92
CA ILE A 36 1.98 9.40 -2.89
C ILE A 36 3.01 8.78 -3.84
N LYS A 37 4.25 9.16 -3.62
CA LYS A 37 5.38 8.30 -3.93
C LYS A 37 6.10 7.88 -2.64
N LYS A 38 5.59 8.30 -1.48
CA LYS A 38 6.29 8.16 -0.19
C LYS A 38 5.47 7.50 0.93
N GLU A 39 4.25 7.03 0.68
CA GLU A 39 3.44 6.35 1.71
C GLU A 39 3.19 4.86 1.42
N GLU A 40 3.46 4.40 0.18
CA GLU A 40 3.64 2.96 -0.12
C GLU A 40 5.12 2.53 -0.02
N GLU A 41 6.04 3.47 0.18
CA GLU A 41 7.49 3.20 0.24
C GLU A 41 8.00 2.95 1.67
N VAL A 42 7.13 3.02 2.69
CA VAL A 42 7.54 2.98 4.11
C VAL A 42 7.16 1.68 4.83
N GLU A 43 6.31 0.81 4.25
CA GLU A 43 5.96 -0.47 4.89
C GLU A 43 6.66 -1.69 4.28
N GLU A 44 7.24 -1.57 3.09
CA GLU A 44 8.06 -2.62 2.50
C GLU A 44 9.32 -1.99 1.88
N GLU A 45 10.18 -1.46 2.75
CA GLU A 45 11.59 -1.74 2.57
C GLU A 45 11.67 -3.24 2.32
N ALA A 46 11.81 -3.64 1.05
CA ALA A 46 12.18 -4.99 0.70
C ALA A 46 13.43 -5.25 1.56
N THR A 47 13.28 -6.04 2.62
CA THR A 47 14.36 -6.48 3.50
C THR A 47 14.84 -7.87 3.06
N THR A 48 14.23 -8.41 2.01
CA THR A 48 14.49 -9.73 1.47
C THR A 48 14.96 -9.67 0.02
N LYS A 49 16.03 -10.39 -0.29
CA LYS A 49 16.52 -10.70 -1.64
C LYS A 49 16.27 -12.17 -1.96
N VAL A 50 16.09 -12.51 -3.24
CA VAL A 50 15.99 -13.91 -3.66
C VAL A 50 17.39 -14.48 -3.91
N CYS A 51 17.71 -15.60 -3.26
CA CYS A 51 18.99 -16.27 -3.47
C CYS A 51 19.08 -16.87 -4.89
N PRO A 52 20.10 -16.55 -5.71
CA PRO A 52 20.23 -17.03 -7.09
C PRO A 52 20.45 -18.55 -7.22
N TYR A 53 20.92 -19.21 -6.15
CA TYR A 53 21.24 -20.64 -6.18
C TYR A 53 20.05 -21.53 -5.83
N CYS A 54 19.27 -21.16 -4.82
CA CYS A 54 18.18 -22.00 -4.29
C CYS A 54 16.80 -21.33 -4.37
N LYS A 55 16.72 -20.08 -4.83
CA LYS A 55 15.48 -19.30 -4.97
C LYS A 55 14.69 -19.09 -3.67
N SER A 56 15.32 -19.32 -2.52
CA SER A 56 14.73 -18.97 -1.22
C SER A 56 14.83 -17.47 -0.98
N GLU A 57 13.84 -16.92 -0.31
CA GLU A 57 13.86 -15.55 0.23
C GLU A 57 14.83 -15.50 1.41
N ILE A 58 15.74 -14.53 1.39
CA ILE A 58 16.80 -14.34 2.39
C ILE A 58 16.97 -12.84 2.66
N ASP A 59 17.54 -12.50 3.81
CA ASP A 59 17.83 -11.11 4.17
C ASP A 59 18.77 -10.44 3.16
N ILE A 60 18.58 -9.15 2.87
CA ILE A 60 19.39 -8.37 1.94
C ILE A 60 20.87 -8.33 2.34
N GLU A 61 21.16 -8.32 3.63
CA GLU A 61 22.54 -8.27 4.14
C GLU A 61 23.16 -9.68 4.28
N ALA A 62 22.42 -10.75 3.95
CA ALA A 62 22.93 -12.10 4.07
C ALA A 62 24.07 -12.35 3.07
N SER A 63 25.29 -12.50 3.59
CA SER A 63 26.49 -12.92 2.85
C SER A 63 26.53 -14.42 2.58
N ARG A 64 25.73 -15.21 3.31
CA ARG A 64 25.59 -16.66 3.12
C ARG A 64 24.12 -17.07 3.25
N CYS A 65 23.62 -17.81 2.27
CA CYS A 65 22.25 -18.30 2.28
C CYS A 65 22.07 -19.40 3.36
N PRO A 66 21.09 -19.32 4.28
CA PRO A 66 20.87 -20.36 5.29
C PRO A 66 20.37 -21.68 4.69
N MET A 67 19.58 -21.62 3.60
CA MET A 67 18.98 -22.80 2.97
C MET A 67 19.98 -23.67 2.19
N CYS A 68 20.88 -23.04 1.41
CA CYS A 68 21.81 -23.76 0.54
C CYS A 68 23.28 -23.55 0.89
N THR A 69 23.58 -22.74 1.91
CA THR A 69 24.93 -22.42 2.39
C THR A 69 25.87 -21.77 1.37
N SER A 70 25.35 -21.36 0.20
CA SER A 70 26.10 -20.64 -0.84
C SER A 70 26.49 -19.24 -0.34
N GLN A 71 27.68 -18.79 -0.72
CA GLN A 71 28.11 -17.41 -0.48
C GLN A 71 27.47 -16.49 -1.52
N LEU A 72 26.95 -15.35 -1.08
CA LEU A 72 26.29 -14.35 -1.91
C LEU A 72 27.10 -13.07 -1.82
N GLU A 73 28.04 -12.91 -2.76
CA GLU A 73 28.87 -11.71 -2.83
C GLU A 73 28.00 -10.51 -3.26
N GLU A 74 28.09 -9.41 -2.52
CA GLU A 74 27.19 -8.24 -2.47
C GLU A 74 27.09 -7.40 -3.77
N LYS A 75 27.55 -7.89 -4.92
CA LYS A 75 27.72 -7.09 -6.15
C LYS A 75 26.52 -7.08 -7.12
N MET A 76 25.29 -7.34 -6.66
CA MET A 76 24.14 -7.47 -7.57
C MET A 76 22.89 -6.64 -7.18
N ALA A 77 23.06 -5.56 -6.42
CA ALA A 77 21.97 -4.66 -6.02
C ALA A 77 21.84 -3.39 -6.90
N GLU A 78 22.31 -3.42 -8.14
CA GLU A 78 21.99 -2.38 -9.14
C GLU A 78 21.66 -3.05 -10.49
N GLN A 79 20.37 -3.36 -10.68
CA GLN A 79 19.69 -3.37 -11.98
C GLN A 79 18.18 -3.38 -11.80
#